data_AF-A0A418ZWX9-F1
#
_entry.id   AF-A0A418ZWX9-F1
#
_cell.length_a   1.000
_cell.length_b   1.000
_cell.length_c   1.000
_cell.angle_alpha   90.00
_cell.angle_beta   90.00
_cell.angle_gamma   90.00
#
_symmetry.space_group_name_H-M   'P 1'
#
loop_
_entity.id
_entity.type
_entity.pdbx_description
1 polymer ?
#
loop_
_entity_poly.entity_id
_entity_poly.type
_entity_poly.pdbx_seq_one_letter_code
_entity_poly.pdbx_strand_id
1 'polypeptide(L)'
;MTHPTDPALAALEARLVAQRRLLGRLVAALQPDTRDQVMDWLGQRESLRDGQEDPGAVPTEDVGPALAIADEFRMILRLAQDRMHEEDRP
;
A
#
# COMPACT_ATOMS: atom_id res chain seq x y z
N MET A 1 28.98 8.63 -4.77
CA MET A 1 29.53 7.26 -4.71
C MET A 1 28.34 6.35 -4.47
N THR A 2 27.76 5.80 -5.52
CA THR A 2 26.53 4.99 -5.46
C THR A 2 26.92 3.62 -4.91
N HIS A 3 26.49 3.29 -3.69
CA HIS A 3 26.64 1.92 -3.20
C HIS A 3 25.85 1.00 -4.15
N PRO A 4 26.44 -0.09 -4.69
CA PRO A 4 25.67 -1.07 -5.42
C PRO A 4 24.58 -1.59 -4.48
N THR A 5 23.32 -1.43 -4.87
CA THR A 5 22.18 -1.99 -4.13
C THR A 5 22.44 -3.48 -3.92
N ASP A 6 22.29 -3.95 -2.68
CA ASP A 6 22.39 -5.37 -2.36
C ASP A 6 21.46 -6.15 -3.32
N PRO A 7 21.97 -7.11 -4.12
CA PRO A 7 21.16 -7.85 -5.08
C PRO A 7 19.99 -8.59 -4.41
N ALA A 8 20.13 -9.00 -3.14
CA ALA A 8 19.05 -9.62 -2.39
C ALA A 8 17.95 -8.61 -2.05
N LEU A 9 18.32 -7.39 -1.66
CA LEU A 9 17.37 -6.30 -1.39
C LEU A 9 16.61 -5.93 -2.68
N ALA A 10 17.32 -5.74 -3.79
CA ALA A 10 16.70 -5.44 -5.08
C ALA A 10 15.72 -6.54 -5.54
N ALA A 11 16.06 -7.81 -5.32
CA ALA A 11 15.16 -8.93 -5.61
C ALA A 11 13.91 -8.92 -4.72
N LEU A 12 14.04 -8.56 -3.44
CA LEU A 12 12.91 -8.44 -2.53
C LEU A 12 11.96 -7.30 -2.93
N GLU A 13 12.51 -6.13 -3.27
CA GLU A 13 11.73 -4.99 -3.77
C GLU A 13 10.97 -5.35 -5.06
N ALA A 14 11.61 -6.04 -6.00
CA ALA A 14 10.96 -6.50 -7.22
C ALA A 14 9.80 -7.48 -6.94
N ARG A 15 9.97 -8.39 -5.98
CA ARG A 15 8.91 -9.32 -5.55
C ARG A 15 7.74 -8.59 -4.89
N LEU A 16 8.00 -7.61 -4.04
CA LEU A 16 6.96 -6.78 -3.43
C LEU A 16 6.18 -6.01 -4.49
N VAL A 17 6.86 -5.40 -5.47
CA VAL A 17 6.21 -4.72 -6.60
C VAL A 17 5.32 -5.69 -7.39
N ALA A 18 5.79 -6.90 -7.68
CA ALA A 18 5.00 -7.90 -8.40
C ALA A 18 3.74 -8.31 -7.63
N GLN A 19 3.85 -8.55 -6.32
CA GLN A 19 2.71 -8.87 -5.47
C GLN A 19 1.71 -7.71 -5.42
N ARG A 20 2.20 -6.47 -5.28
CA ARG A 20 1.35 -5.28 -5.23
C ARG A 20 0.53 -5.08 -6.51
N ARG A 21 1.16 -5.28 -7.67
CA ARG A 21 0.48 -5.25 -8.97
C ARG A 21 -0.57 -6.33 -9.11
N LEU A 22 -0.27 -7.54 -8.65
CA LEU A 22 -1.24 -8.64 -8.65
C LEU A 22 -2.44 -8.33 -7.75
N LEU A 23 -2.20 -7.84 -6.53
CA LEU A 23 -3.27 -7.46 -5.60
C LEU A 23 -4.15 -6.35 -6.18
N GLY A 24 -3.58 -5.27 -6.69
CA GLY A 24 -4.36 -4.20 -7.34
C GLY A 24 -5.20 -4.71 -8.51
N ARG A 25 -4.68 -5.65 -9.31
CA ARG A 25 -5.44 -6.33 -10.38
C ARG A 25 -6.59 -7.16 -9.85
N LEU A 26 -6.35 -7.95 -8.80
CA LEU A 26 -7.38 -8.81 -8.20
C LEU A 26 -8.51 -7.97 -7.61
N VAL A 27 -8.18 -6.87 -6.91
CA VAL A 27 -9.18 -5.96 -6.33
C VAL A 27 -10.05 -5.32 -7.41
N ALA A 28 -9.43 -4.80 -8.49
CA ALA A 28 -10.18 -4.19 -9.60
C ALA A 28 -11.18 -5.15 -10.25
N ALA A 29 -10.81 -6.44 -10.35
CA ALA A 29 -11.62 -7.49 -10.96
C ALA A 29 -12.73 -8.08 -10.05
N LEU A 30 -12.85 -7.63 -8.80
CA LEU A 30 -13.93 -8.03 -7.91
C LEU A 30 -15.28 -7.50 -8.39
N GLN A 31 -16.37 -8.18 -8.00
CA GLN A 31 -17.72 -7.65 -8.18
C GLN A 31 -17.90 -6.33 -7.42
N PRO A 32 -18.70 -5.37 -7.92
CA PRO A 32 -18.78 -4.02 -7.36
C PRO A 32 -18.93 -3.96 -5.84
N ASP A 33 -19.93 -4.65 -5.27
CA ASP A 33 -20.19 -4.64 -3.82
C ASP A 33 -19.01 -5.19 -2.98
N THR A 34 -18.29 -6.20 -3.50
CA THR A 34 -17.12 -6.78 -2.81
C THR A 34 -15.90 -5.90 -2.98
N ARG A 35 -15.75 -5.29 -4.17
CA ARG A 35 -14.69 -4.33 -4.45
C ARG A 35 -14.80 -3.14 -3.52
N ASP A 36 -15.97 -2.54 -3.40
CA ASP A 36 -16.18 -1.35 -2.58
C ASP A 36 -15.85 -1.63 -1.10
N GLN A 37 -16.24 -2.80 -0.56
CA GLN A 37 -15.86 -3.23 0.79
C GLN A 37 -14.34 -3.34 0.98
N VAL A 38 -13.62 -3.89 -0.01
CA VAL A 38 -12.17 -4.02 0.04
C VAL A 38 -11.49 -2.65 -0.09
N MET A 39 -12.00 -1.77 -0.95
CA MET A 39 -11.50 -0.41 -1.13
C MET A 39 -11.66 0.42 0.15
N ASP A 40 -12.82 0.33 0.81
CA ASP A 40 -13.06 0.97 2.10
C ASP A 40 -12.12 0.44 3.19
N TRP A 41 -11.90 -0.89 3.21
CA TRP A 41 -10.99 -1.52 4.16
C TRP A 41 -9.54 -1.08 3.97
N LEU A 42 -9.08 -0.92 2.71
CA LEU A 42 -7.77 -0.39 2.35
C LEU A 42 -7.63 1.08 2.75
N GLY A 43 -8.64 1.91 2.44
CA GLY A 43 -8.65 3.35 2.77
C GLY A 43 -8.63 3.63 4.27
N GLN A 44 -9.19 2.74 5.10
CA GLN A 44 -9.09 2.85 6.55
C GLN A 44 -7.68 2.60 7.12
N ARG A 45 -6.77 2.01 6.32
CA ARG A 45 -5.45 1.53 6.74
C ARG A 45 -4.27 2.24 6.06
N GLU A 46 -4.52 3.06 5.06
CA GLU A 46 -3.47 3.86 4.39
C GLU A 46 -2.96 5.05 5.23
N SER A 47 -3.64 5.35 6.33
CA SER A 47 -3.25 6.36 7.31
C SER A 47 -3.05 5.70 8.67
N LEU A 48 -1.89 5.96 9.29
CA LEU A 48 -1.76 5.79 10.73
C LEU A 48 -2.72 6.78 11.35
N ARG A 49 -3.78 6.30 12.01
CA ARG A 49 -4.64 7.16 12.82
C ARG A 49 -3.73 7.84 13.84
N ASP A 50 -3.55 9.14 13.67
CA ASP A 50 -2.69 9.99 14.47
C ASP A 50 -3.14 9.91 15.93
N GLY A 51 -2.52 9.00 16.69
CA GLY A 51 -2.63 8.90 18.14
C GLY A 51 -1.43 9.55 18.84
N GLN A 52 -0.66 10.36 18.10
CA GLN A 52 0.59 10.97 18.55
C GLN A 52 0.54 12.50 18.35
N GLU A 53 -0.58 13.12 18.72
CA GLU A 53 -0.63 14.57 18.95
C GLU A 53 -0.22 14.95 20.39
N ASP A 54 0.58 14.13 21.07
CA ASP A 54 1.09 14.44 22.42
C ASP A 54 2.55 14.94 22.33
N PRO A 55 2.83 16.25 22.54
CA PRO A 55 4.15 16.87 22.37
C PRO A 55 5.23 16.40 23.36
N GLY A 56 5.04 15.27 24.04
CA GLY A 56 6.02 14.62 24.92
C GLY A 56 6.21 13.11 24.69
N ALA A 57 5.56 12.52 23.68
CA ALA A 57 5.71 11.10 23.41
C ALA A 57 7.05 10.79 22.74
N VAL A 58 7.85 9.92 23.36
CA VAL A 58 9.06 9.35 22.75
C VAL A 58 8.63 8.47 21.57
N PRO A 59 9.16 8.64 20.35
CA PRO A 59 8.86 7.76 19.23
C PRO A 59 9.15 6.32 19.64
N THR A 60 8.12 5.48 19.71
CA THR A 60 8.29 4.06 19.95
C THR A 60 8.97 3.42 18.72
N GLU A 61 9.89 2.48 18.94
CA GLU A 61 10.68 1.83 17.87
C GLU A 61 9.82 1.13 16.79
N ASP A 62 8.52 0.94 17.04
CA ASP A 62 7.57 0.25 16.16
C ASP A 62 6.90 1.14 15.09
N VAL A 63 7.17 2.44 15.04
CA VAL A 63 6.54 3.37 14.08
C VAL A 63 6.97 3.08 12.63
N GLY A 64 8.22 2.64 12.42
CA GLY A 64 8.77 2.37 11.08
C GLY A 64 8.04 1.27 10.30
N PRO A 65 7.87 0.06 10.87
CA PRO A 65 7.11 -1.02 10.23
C PRO A 65 5.65 -0.64 9.97
N ALA A 66 5.01 0.08 10.89
CA ALA A 66 3.63 0.50 10.74
C ALA A 66 3.43 1.52 9.60
N LEU A 67 4.37 2.46 9.43
CA LEU A 67 4.41 3.38 8.29
C LEU A 67 4.58 2.63 6.97
N ALA A 68 5.53 1.69 6.91
CA ALA A 68 5.76 0.90 5.71
C ALA A 68 4.51 0.11 5.31
N ILE A 69 3.79 -0.47 6.27
CA ILE A 69 2.52 -1.17 6.03
C ILE A 69 1.44 -0.21 5.51
N ALA A 70 1.31 0.98 6.09
CA ALA A 70 0.34 1.98 5.63
C ALA A 70 0.64 2.44 4.20
N ASP A 71 1.92 2.64 3.85
CA ASP A 71 2.36 2.98 2.50
C ASP A 71 2.05 1.85 1.50
N GLU A 72 2.22 0.58 1.90
CA GLU A 72 1.82 -0.57 1.09
C GLU A 72 0.32 -0.56 0.78
N PHE A 73 -0.53 -0.31 1.78
CA PHE A 73 -1.98 -0.21 1.56
C PHE A 73 -2.34 0.95 0.62
N ARG A 74 -1.72 2.12 0.78
CA ARG A 74 -1.91 3.28 -0.10
C ARG A 74 -1.57 2.94 -1.55
N MET A 75 -0.44 2.26 -1.76
CA MET A 75 -0.01 1.89 -3.11
C MET A 75 -0.92 0.83 -3.76
N ILE A 76 -1.44 -0.13 -2.99
CA ILE A 76 -2.42 -1.11 -3.48
C ILE A 76 -3.72 -0.40 -3.87
N LEU A 77 -4.23 0.49 -3.00
CA LEU A 77 -5.44 1.26 -3.25
C LEU A 77 -5.33 2.06 -4.55
N ARG A 78 -4.22 2.79 -4.72
CA ARG A 78 -3.95 3.55 -5.95
C ARG A 78 -3.94 2.66 -7.19
N LEU A 79 -3.24 1.53 -7.14
CA LEU A 79 -3.18 0.60 -8.28
C LEU A 79 -4.54 0.00 -8.63
N ALA A 80 -5.42 -0.22 -7.65
CA ALA A 80 -6.78 -0.67 -7.91
C ALA A 80 -7.61 0.43 -8.59
N GLN A 81 -7.54 1.67 -8.08
CA GLN A 81 -8.22 2.84 -8.67
C GLN A 81 -7.80 3.09 -10.11
N ASP A 82 -6.50 3.11 -10.38
CA ASP A 82 -5.95 3.34 -11.71
C ASP A 82 -6.51 2.34 -12.73
N ARG A 83 -6.66 1.07 -12.33
CA ARG A 83 -7.20 0.00 -13.20
C ARG A 83 -8.69 0.09 -13.42
N MET A 84 -9.46 0.46 -12.39
CA MET A 84 -10.89 0.72 -12.54
C MET A 84 -11.13 1.84 -13.56
N HIS A 85 -10.31 2.89 -13.52
CA HIS A 85 -10.36 3.97 -14.50
C HIS A 85 -9.96 3.55 -15.92
N GLU A 86 -9.06 2.57 -16.08
CA GLU A 86 -8.72 1.98 -17.38
C GLU A 86 -9.88 1.16 -17.96
N GLU A 87 -10.58 0.38 -17.11
CA GLU A 87 -11.71 -0.47 -17.51
C GLU A 87 -12.96 0.35 -17.87
N ASP A 88 -13.15 1.51 -17.23
CA ASP A 88 -14.27 2.42 -17.51
C ASP A 88 -14.06 3.29 -18.77
N ARG A 89 -12.87 3.27 -19.38
CA ARG A 89 -12.56 4.05 -20.59
C ARG A 89 -13.02 3.27 -21.84
N PRO A 90 -13.83 3.88 -22.72
CA PRO A 90 -14.45 3.19 -23.88
C PRO A 90 -13.44 2.75 -24.94
#